data_AF-A0A925QNH3-F1
#
_entry.id   AF-A0A925QNH3-F1
#
_cell.length_a   1.000
_cell.length_b   1.000
_cell.length_c   1.000
_cell.angle_alpha   90.00
_cell.angle_beta   90.00
_cell.angle_gamma   90.00
#
_symmetry.space_group_name_H-M   'P 1'
#
loop_
_entity.id
_entity.type
_entity.pdbx_description
1 polymer ?
#
loop_
_entity_poly.entity_id
_entity_poly.type
_entity_poly.pdbx_seq_one_letter_code
_entity_poly.pdbx_strand_id
1 'polypeptide(L)'
;MNMLTDALHIPDTQSARDERHLAIQRVGVKDVRYPLQIRVAGAVQATAALWSLDVALPAEKKGTHMSRFIAWLDALALSGEALDAASLRTRHAAMLDKLGASEGR
;
A
#
# COMPACT_ATOMS: atom_id res chain seq x y z
N MET A 1 -1.67 -7.24 41.11
CA MET A 1 -2.47 -6.55 40.08
C MET A 1 -1.94 -6.98 38.72
N ASN A 2 -2.57 -7.97 38.09
CA ASN A 2 -2.23 -8.34 36.72
C ASN A 2 -2.78 -7.26 35.79
N MET A 3 -1.87 -6.57 35.10
CA MET A 3 -2.15 -5.56 34.09
C MET A 3 -2.86 -6.23 32.90
N LEU A 4 -4.18 -6.35 32.96
CA LEU A 4 -5.03 -6.74 31.83
C LEU A 4 -4.91 -5.75 30.64
N THR A 5 -4.28 -4.59 30.86
CA THR A 5 -4.04 -3.54 29.88
C THR A 5 -3.06 -3.93 28.77
N ASP A 6 -2.07 -4.79 29.05
CA ASP A 6 -1.07 -5.22 28.04
C ASP A 6 -1.66 -6.16 26.99
N ALA A 7 -2.70 -6.94 27.34
CA ALA A 7 -3.37 -7.84 26.39
C ALA A 7 -4.22 -7.11 25.33
N LEU A 8 -4.53 -5.82 25.56
CA LEU A 8 -5.32 -4.99 24.65
C LEU A 8 -4.45 -4.16 23.69
N HIS A 9 -3.13 -4.09 23.92
CA HIS A 9 -2.21 -3.27 23.14
C HIS A 9 -1.33 -4.17 22.27
N ILE A 10 -1.75 -4.40 21.02
CA ILE A 10 -0.89 -5.08 20.05
C ILE A 10 0.23 -4.09 19.66
N PRO A 11 1.51 -4.38 19.97
CA PRO A 11 2.60 -3.49 19.64
C PRO A 11 2.79 -3.38 18.13
N ASP A 12 3.09 -2.18 17.64
CA ASP A 12 3.42 -1.95 16.23
C ASP A 12 4.84 -2.46 15.92
N THR A 13 4.91 -3.77 15.66
CA THR A 13 6.16 -4.44 15.31
C THR A 13 6.74 -4.00 13.98
N GLN A 14 5.91 -3.52 13.03
CA GLN A 14 6.38 -3.18 11.69
C GLN A 14 7.15 -1.86 11.67
N SER A 15 6.74 -0.91 12.53
CA SER A 15 7.45 0.35 12.73
C SER A 15 8.71 0.22 13.58
N ALA A 16 9.00 -0.97 14.13
CA ALA A 16 10.21 -1.20 14.90
C ALA A 16 11.46 -1.20 14.01
N ARG A 17 12.61 -0.91 14.63
CA ARG A 17 13.91 -0.99 13.96
C ARG A 17 14.26 -2.45 13.68
N ASP A 18 14.86 -2.71 12.52
CA ASP A 18 15.45 -4.00 12.19
C ASP A 18 16.96 -3.99 12.51
N GLU A 19 17.41 -5.01 13.23
CA GLU A 19 18.81 -5.19 13.64
C GLU A 19 19.57 -6.17 12.74
N ARG A 20 18.88 -6.81 11.79
CA ARG A 20 19.49 -7.75 10.84
C ARG A 20 20.27 -7.04 9.74
N HIS A 21 20.02 -5.75 9.53
CA HIS A 21 20.64 -4.93 8.48
C HIS A 21 20.43 -5.51 7.07
N LEU A 22 19.25 -6.10 6.81
CA LEU A 22 18.88 -6.67 5.51
C LEU A 22 17.75 -5.84 4.90
N ALA A 23 18.05 -5.14 3.81
CA ALA A 23 17.03 -4.48 3.02
C ALA A 23 16.15 -5.52 2.30
N ILE A 24 14.84 -5.27 2.24
CA ILE A 24 13.92 -6.06 1.41
C ILE A 24 13.71 -5.30 0.11
N GLN A 25 14.13 -5.90 -1.00
CA GLN A 25 14.03 -5.30 -2.33
C GLN A 25 12.58 -4.98 -2.70
N ARG A 26 11.64 -5.87 -2.35
CA ARG A 26 10.21 -5.73 -2.65
C ARG A 26 9.36 -6.36 -1.57
N VAL A 27 8.45 -5.59 -0.98
CA VAL A 27 7.46 -6.08 -0.02
C VAL A 27 6.12 -5.38 -0.25
N GLY A 28 5.02 -6.14 -0.23
CA GLY A 28 3.69 -5.61 -0.46
C GLY A 28 2.64 -6.69 -0.67
N VAL A 29 1.65 -6.41 -1.50
CA VAL A 29 0.51 -7.28 -1.79
C VAL A 29 0.52 -7.70 -3.26
N LYS A 30 0.07 -8.93 -3.53
CA LYS A 30 0.06 -9.50 -4.88
C LYS A 30 -1.29 -10.15 -5.16
N ASP A 31 -1.70 -10.11 -6.43
CA ASP A 31 -2.91 -10.76 -6.95
C ASP A 31 -4.20 -10.32 -6.22
N VAL A 32 -4.25 -9.04 -5.85
CA VAL A 32 -5.40 -8.44 -5.16
C VAL A 32 -6.40 -7.93 -6.20
N ARG A 33 -7.60 -8.50 -6.23
CA ARG A 33 -8.65 -8.11 -7.17
C ARG A 33 -9.49 -6.95 -6.63
N TYR A 34 -9.51 -5.81 -7.32
CA TYR A 34 -10.20 -4.59 -6.87
C TYR A 34 -10.92 -3.87 -8.03
N PRO A 35 -12.09 -3.26 -7.77
CA PRO A 35 -12.81 -2.47 -8.77
C PRO A 35 -12.09 -1.15 -9.06
N LEU A 36 -12.19 -0.69 -10.31
CA LEU A 36 -11.79 0.66 -10.72
C LEU A 36 -12.63 1.17 -11.90
N GLN A 37 -12.55 2.48 -12.12
CA GLN A 37 -12.92 3.10 -13.39
C GLN A 37 -11.66 3.46 -14.16
N ILE A 38 -11.61 3.20 -15.46
CA ILE A 38 -10.48 3.53 -16.33
C ILE A 38 -10.95 4.33 -17.53
N ARG A 39 -10.17 5.33 -17.95
CA ARG A 39 -10.39 6.10 -19.18
C ARG A 39 -9.55 5.50 -20.31
N VAL A 40 -10.21 4.96 -21.33
CA VAL A 40 -9.58 4.38 -22.51
C VAL A 40 -10.27 4.89 -23.76
N ALA A 41 -9.49 5.37 -24.73
CA ALA A 41 -9.99 5.92 -25.99
C ALA A 41 -11.11 6.98 -25.82
N GLY A 42 -10.99 7.83 -24.79
CA GLY A 42 -11.96 8.89 -24.48
C GLY A 42 -13.19 8.45 -23.68
N ALA A 43 -13.45 7.14 -23.56
CA ALA A 43 -14.57 6.60 -22.78
C ALA A 43 -14.13 6.17 -21.38
N VAL A 44 -15.06 6.23 -20.42
CA VAL A 44 -14.87 5.68 -19.07
C VAL A 44 -15.48 4.29 -19.01
N GLN A 45 -14.74 3.32 -18.46
CA GLN A 45 -15.16 1.93 -18.31
C GLN A 45 -14.97 1.49 -16.86
N ALA A 46 -15.99 0.88 -16.28
CA ALA A 46 -15.90 0.21 -14.98
C ALA A 46 -15.42 -1.24 -15.18
N THR A 47 -14.46 -1.67 -14.37
CA THR A 47 -13.90 -3.03 -14.44
C THR A 47 -13.35 -3.45 -13.08
N ALA A 48 -12.86 -4.69 -12.98
CA ALA A 48 -12.07 -5.16 -11.86
C ALA A 48 -10.66 -5.52 -12.35
N ALA A 49 -9.63 -4.91 -11.77
CA ALA A 49 -8.23 -5.22 -12.08
C ALA A 49 -7.62 -6.14 -11.02
N LEU A 50 -6.54 -6.81 -11.44
CA LEU A 50 -5.66 -7.57 -10.57
C LEU A 50 -4.44 -6.69 -10.26
N TRP A 51 -4.25 -6.37 -8.99
CA TRP A 51 -3.21 -5.46 -8.51
C TRP A 51 -2.06 -6.23 -7.87
N SER A 52 -0.84 -5.82 -8.20
CA SER A 52 0.37 -6.15 -7.46
C SER A 52 1.05 -4.85 -7.12
N LEU A 53 1.19 -4.56 -5.84
CA LEU A 53 1.72 -3.31 -5.32
C LEU A 53 2.80 -3.64 -4.31
N ASP A 54 3.99 -3.05 -4.48
CA ASP A 54 5.09 -3.26 -3.55
C ASP A 54 6.02 -2.07 -3.48
N VAL A 55 6.81 -2.03 -2.39
CA VAL A 55 7.80 -1.00 -2.13
C VAL A 55 9.12 -1.65 -1.71
N ALA A 56 10.22 -0.91 -1.88
CA ALA A 56 11.46 -1.26 -1.22
C ALA A 56 11.37 -0.93 0.27
N LEU A 57 11.94 -1.80 1.10
CA LEU A 57 12.05 -1.60 2.54
C LEU A 57 13.53 -1.47 2.92
N PRO A 58 13.94 -0.34 3.48
CA PRO A 58 15.32 -0.13 3.86
C PRO A 58 15.68 -0.99 5.09
N ALA A 59 16.98 -1.27 5.24
CA ALA A 59 17.51 -2.28 6.15
C ALA A 59 17.26 -2.01 7.64
N GLU A 60 16.91 -0.77 7.99
CA GLU A 60 16.57 -0.33 9.34
C GLU A 60 15.10 -0.50 9.72
N LYS A 61 14.20 -0.80 8.77
CA LYS A 61 12.77 -1.02 9.04
C LYS A 61 12.44 -2.50 9.12
N LYS A 62 11.71 -2.92 10.16
CA LYS A 62 11.36 -4.35 10.36
C LYS A 62 10.33 -4.85 9.35
N GLY A 63 9.41 -3.99 8.92
CA GLY A 63 8.48 -4.34 7.85
C GLY A 63 7.61 -3.18 7.39
N THR A 64 6.64 -3.52 6.53
CA THR A 64 5.68 -2.57 5.97
C THR A 64 4.28 -2.84 6.52
N HIS A 65 3.44 -1.82 6.50
CA HIS A 65 2.04 -1.92 6.89
C HIS A 65 1.18 -2.37 5.70
N MET A 66 1.00 -3.67 5.54
CA MET A 66 0.28 -4.27 4.40
C MET A 66 -1.14 -3.69 4.19
N SER A 67 -1.84 -3.36 5.28
CA SER A 67 -3.17 -2.75 5.23
C SER A 67 -3.19 -1.38 4.56
N ARG A 68 -2.06 -0.66 4.50
CA ARG A 68 -1.98 0.64 3.83
C ARG A 68 -2.10 0.53 2.30
N PHE A 69 -1.68 -0.59 1.70
CA PHE A 69 -1.91 -0.87 0.28
C PHE A 69 -3.40 -1.05 -0.01
N ILE A 70 -4.08 -1.85 0.82
CA ILE A 70 -5.53 -2.07 0.72
C ILE A 70 -6.29 -0.76 0.93
N ALA A 71 -5.93 0.01 1.95
CA ALA A 71 -6.55 1.32 2.21
C ALA A 71 -6.30 2.34 1.08
N TRP A 72 -5.22 2.19 0.29
CA TRP A 72 -5.00 2.99 -0.90
C TRP A 72 -5.90 2.53 -2.06
N LEU A 73 -6.06 1.22 -2.26
CA LEU A 73 -6.99 0.63 -3.25
C LEU A 73 -8.45 0.98 -2.94
N ASP A 74 -8.86 0.94 -1.67
CA ASP A 74 -10.19 1.37 -1.23
C ASP A 74 -10.43 2.84 -1.55
N ALA A 75 -9.46 3.71 -1.22
CA ALA A 75 -9.57 5.14 -1.51
C ALA A 75 -9.64 5.42 -3.02
N LEU A 76 -8.94 4.64 -3.83
CA LEU A 76 -9.05 4.70 -5.29
C LEU A 76 -10.46 4.32 -5.74
N ALA A 77 -10.96 3.16 -5.32
CA ALA A 77 -12.27 2.65 -5.73
C ALA A 77 -13.42 3.58 -5.31
N LEU A 78 -13.34 4.16 -4.11
CA LEU A 78 -14.37 5.05 -3.55
C LEU A 78 -14.33 6.47 -4.13
N SER A 79 -13.19 6.89 -4.72
CA SER A 79 -13.07 8.26 -5.26
C SER A 79 -13.96 8.52 -6.48
N GLY A 80 -14.41 7.47 -7.19
CA GLY A 80 -15.16 7.60 -8.43
C GLY A 80 -14.37 8.21 -9.60
N GLU A 81 -13.07 8.45 -9.42
CA GLU A 81 -12.21 8.98 -10.47
C GLU A 81 -11.91 7.90 -11.51
N ALA A 82 -12.08 8.24 -12.79
CA ALA A 82 -11.62 7.41 -13.89
C ALA A 82 -10.09 7.53 -14.04
N LEU A 83 -9.38 6.45 -13.78
CA LEU A 83 -7.93 6.38 -13.90
C LEU A 83 -7.45 6.54 -15.35
N ASP A 84 -6.37 7.28 -15.51
CA ASP A 84 -5.51 7.26 -16.68
C ASP A 84 -4.04 7.17 -16.24
N ALA A 85 -3.11 7.20 -17.20
CA ALA A 85 -1.69 7.08 -16.89
C ALA A 85 -1.16 8.23 -16.01
N ALA A 86 -1.72 9.44 -16.12
CA ALA A 86 -1.28 10.59 -15.35
C ALA A 86 -1.82 10.52 -13.91
N SER A 87 -3.11 10.25 -13.73
CA SER A 87 -3.69 10.11 -12.40
C SER A 87 -3.15 8.91 -11.64
N LEU A 88 -2.87 7.79 -12.34
CA LEU A 88 -2.21 6.64 -11.72
C LEU A 88 -0.81 6.99 -11.17
N ARG A 89 0.00 7.77 -11.93
CA ARG A 89 1.31 8.23 -11.45
C ARG A 89 1.19 9.11 -10.20
N THR A 90 0.27 10.06 -10.20
CA THR A 90 0.01 10.94 -9.04
C THR A 90 -0.41 10.13 -7.83
N ARG A 91 -1.32 9.17 -8.02
CA ARG A 91 -1.81 8.31 -6.93
C ARG A 91 -0.74 7.34 -6.43
N HIS A 92 0.12 6.83 -7.31
CA HIS A 92 1.27 6.02 -6.93
C HIS A 92 2.24 6.80 -6.05
N ALA A 93 2.54 8.07 -6.37
CA ALA A 93 3.35 8.92 -5.50
C ALA A 93 2.73 9.08 -4.10
N ALA A 94 1.41 9.32 -4.02
CA ALA A 94 0.70 9.37 -2.75
C ALA A 94 0.71 8.03 -1.98
N MET A 95 0.78 6.89 -2.68
CA MET A 95 0.96 5.57 -2.06
C MET A 95 2.32 5.45 -1.38
N LEU A 96 3.39 5.89 -2.07
CA LEU A 96 4.76 5.86 -1.55
C LEU A 96 4.89 6.72 -0.28
N ASP A 97 4.31 7.92 -0.30
CA ASP A 97 4.26 8.80 0.88
C ASP A 97 3.53 8.13 2.06
N LYS A 98 2.38 7.51 1.80
CA LYS A 98 1.59 6.79 2.82
C LYS A 98 2.35 5.60 3.42
N LEU A 99 3.20 4.95 2.64
CA LEU A 99 4.03 3.82 3.05
C LEU A 99 5.39 4.26 3.62
N GLY A 100 5.76 5.53 3.49
CA GLY A 100 7.07 6.04 3.86
C GLY A 100 8.20 5.35 3.10
N ALA A 101 8.00 5.11 1.80
CA ALA A 101 8.92 4.44 0.89
C ALA A 101 9.42 5.40 -0.19
N SER A 102 10.66 5.20 -0.64
CA SER A 102 11.27 6.01 -1.72
C SER A 102 10.97 5.47 -3.11
N GLU A 103 10.71 4.17 -3.23
CA GLU A 103 10.46 3.48 -4.49
C GLU A 103 9.43 2.36 -4.32
N GLY A 104 8.72 2.07 -5.40
CA GLY A 104 7.70 1.02 -5.47
C GLY A 104 7.16 0.84 -6.88
N ARG A 105 6.30 -0.16 -7.05
CA ARG A 105 5.65 -0.52 -8.31
C ARG A 105 4.18 -0.83 -8.10
#